data_AF-A0A5B7VSD7-F1
#
_entry.id   AF-A0A5B7VSD7-F1
#
_cell.length_a   1.000
_cell.length_b   1.000
_cell.length_c   1.000
_cell.angle_alpha   90.00
_cell.angle_beta   90.00
_cell.angle_gamma   90.00
#
_symmetry.space_group_name_H-M   'P 1'
#
loop_
_entity.id
_entity.type
_entity.pdbx_description
1 polymer ?
#
loop_
_entity_poly.entity_id
_entity_poly.type
_entity_poly.pdbx_seq_one_letter_code
_entity_poly.pdbx_strand_id
1 'polypeptide(L)' 'MKKFILAVGLLSLAGTAFAEGKSCEELKAEIAARLDAKGVAGYSLEIVDKGTVTDGKVVGTCEKGTKEIVYKR' A
#
# COMPACT_ATOMS: atom_id res chain seq x y z
N MET A 1 15.71 0.65 21.97
CA MET A 1 15.58 -0.78 22.37
C MET A 1 14.15 -1.08 22.82
N LYS A 2 13.25 -1.42 21.90
CA LYS A 2 12.03 -2.18 22.18
C LYS A 2 11.59 -2.82 20.85
N LYS A 3 11.57 -4.14 20.88
CA LYS A 3 11.39 -5.06 19.76
C LYS A 3 9.92 -5.05 19.35
N PHE A 4 9.64 -4.81 18.07
CA PHE A 4 8.46 -5.38 17.39
C PHE A 4 8.87 -5.76 15.97
N ILE A 5 9.67 -6.83 15.92
CA ILE A 5 9.66 -7.75 14.79
C ILE A 5 8.32 -8.47 14.85
N LEU A 6 7.43 -8.13 13.92
CA LEU A 6 6.22 -8.88 13.55
C LEU A 6 6.12 -8.71 12.03
N ALA A 7 6.83 -9.49 11.22
CA ALA A 7 6.45 -10.87 10.90
C ALA A 7 4.93 -11.01 10.71
N VAL A 8 4.40 -10.33 9.70
CA VAL A 8 3.18 -10.76 8.98
C VAL A 8 3.55 -10.85 7.51
N GLY A 9 4.42 -11.81 7.21
CA GLY A 9 4.31 -12.54 5.95
C GLY A 9 3.25 -13.60 6.18
N LEU A 10 2.02 -13.37 5.70
CA LEU A 10 1.04 -14.38 5.28
C LEU A 10 -0.28 -13.67 4.89
N LEU A 11 -0.27 -12.96 3.77
CA LEU A 11 -1.49 -12.73 2.97
C LEU A 11 -1.20 -13.16 1.54
N SER A 12 -0.65 -14.37 1.44
CA SER A 12 -0.71 -15.22 0.25
C SER A 12 -1.94 -16.12 0.40
N LEU A 13 -3.13 -15.53 0.40
CA LEU A 13 -4.36 -16.29 0.19
C LEU A 13 -5.10 -15.72 -1.01
N ALA A 14 -4.96 -16.46 -2.11
CA ALA A 14 -5.99 -16.73 -3.08
C ALA A 14 -6.66 -15.51 -3.76
N GLY A 15 -6.04 -15.11 -4.87
CA GLY A 15 -6.68 -15.19 -6.18
C GLY A 15 -8.16 -14.83 -6.26
N THR A 16 -8.43 -13.58 -6.59
CA THR A 16 -9.32 -13.33 -7.72
C THR A 16 -8.44 -13.09 -8.92
N ALA A 17 -8.70 -13.83 -9.99
CA ALA A 17 -8.09 -13.63 -11.28
C ALA A 17 -8.12 -12.13 -11.66
N PHE A 18 -6.97 -11.47 -11.58
CA PHE A 18 -6.77 -10.15 -12.17
C PHE A 18 -5.65 -10.31 -13.20
N ALA A 19 -6.06 -10.76 -14.39
CA ALA A 19 -5.21 -10.84 -15.57
C ALA A 19 -4.88 -9.44 -16.16
N GLU A 20 -5.25 -8.38 -15.46
CA GLU A 20 -4.86 -7.00 -15.71
C GLU A 20 -4.41 -6.50 -14.35
N GLY A 21 -3.09 -6.27 -14.16
CA GLY A 21 -2.58 -5.89 -12.85
C GLY A 21 -3.30 -4.64 -12.37
N LYS A 22 -3.97 -4.69 -11.21
CA LYS A 22 -4.68 -3.53 -10.67
C LYS A 22 -3.81 -2.29 -10.81
N SER A 23 -4.30 -1.31 -11.56
CA SER A 23 -3.65 -0.02 -11.72
C SER A 23 -3.38 0.55 -10.34
N CYS A 24 -2.25 1.24 -10.16
CA CYS A 24 -1.91 1.87 -8.89
C CYS A 24 -3.05 2.72 -8.31
N GLU A 25 -3.88 3.31 -9.17
CA GLU A 25 -5.05 4.10 -8.79
C GLU A 25 -6.12 3.28 -8.08
N GLU A 26 -6.40 2.06 -8.53
CA GLU A 26 -7.43 1.21 -7.94
C GLU A 26 -7.00 0.71 -6.55
N LEU A 27 -5.74 0.29 -6.43
CA LEU A 27 -5.14 -0.06 -5.13
C LEU A 27 -5.09 1.15 -4.18
N LYS A 28 -4.77 2.34 -4.69
CA LYS A 28 -4.79 3.58 -3.92
C LYS A 28 -6.20 3.89 -3.40
N ALA A 29 -7.23 3.75 -4.23
CA ALA A 29 -8.61 3.98 -3.85
C ALA A 29 -9.09 2.98 -2.78
N GLU A 30 -8.73 1.70 -2.91
CA GLU A 30 -9.06 0.67 -1.92
C GLU A 30 -8.37 0.94 -0.57
N ILE A 31 -7.09 1.35 -0.59
CA ILE A 31 -6.35 1.75 0.62
C ILE A 31 -7.00 2.99 1.26
N ALA A 32 -7.39 3.99 0.48
CA ALA A 32 -8.09 5.18 0.97
C ALA A 32 -9.40 4.79 1.66
N ALA A 33 -10.27 4.01 0.98
CA ALA A 33 -11.53 3.55 1.56
C ALA A 33 -11.34 2.78 2.88
N ARG A 34 -10.27 1.97 2.98
CA ARG A 34 -9.92 1.27 4.24
C ARG A 34 -9.41 2.21 5.33
N LEU A 35 -8.70 3.28 4.98
CA LEU A 35 -8.24 4.31 5.91
C LEU A 35 -9.42 5.16 6.41
N ASP A 36 -10.32 5.56 5.50
CA ASP A 36 -11.54 6.29 5.82
C ASP A 36 -12.48 5.47 6.71
N ALA A 37 -12.66 4.18 6.40
CA ALA A 37 -13.42 3.26 7.25
C ALA A 37 -12.83 3.08 8.65
N LYS A 38 -11.52 3.31 8.80
CA LYS A 38 -10.82 3.33 10.10
C LYS A 38 -10.86 4.71 10.77
N GLY A 39 -11.47 5.72 10.15
CA GLY A 39 -11.52 7.10 10.66
C GLY A 39 -10.16 7.81 10.59
N VAL A 40 -9.23 7.35 9.75
CA VAL A 40 -7.97 8.05 9.53
C VAL A 40 -8.27 9.26 8.65
N ALA A 41 -8.02 10.46 9.15
CA ALA A 41 -8.19 11.71 8.39
C ALA A 41 -6.86 12.46 8.28
N GLY A 42 -6.75 13.33 7.27
CA GLY A 42 -5.53 14.12 7.03
C GLY A 42 -4.36 13.29 6.53
N TYR A 43 -4.63 12.25 5.75
CA TYR A 43 -3.58 11.45 5.11
C TYR A 43 -3.50 11.76 3.60
N SER A 44 -2.35 11.46 3.01
CA SER A 44 -2.13 11.51 1.58
C SER A 44 -1.52 10.20 1.10
N LEU A 45 -1.96 9.76 -0.08
CA LEU A 45 -1.45 8.57 -0.75
C LEU A 45 -0.78 8.97 -2.06
N GLU A 46 0.53 8.82 -2.14
CA GLU A 46 1.31 9.08 -3.35
C GLU A 46 1.76 7.78 -4.00
N ILE A 47 1.74 7.73 -5.33
CA ILE A 47 2.30 6.61 -6.09
C ILE A 47 3.68 7.06 -6.55
N VAL A 48 4.70 6.33 -6.12
CA VAL A 48 6.10 6.61 -6.48
C VAL A 48 6.75 5.36 -7.04
N ASP A 49 7.87 5.51 -7.73
CA ASP A 49 8.63 4.36 -8.20
C ASP A 49 9.32 3.65 -7.03
N LYS A 50 9.48 2.33 -7.17
CA LYS A 50 10.05 1.53 -6.10
C LYS A 50 11.45 2.00 -5.72
N GLY A 51 11.68 2.19 -4.42
CA GLY A 51 12.96 2.66 -3.90
C GLY A 51 13.17 4.18 -4.00
N THR A 52 12.19 4.94 -4.48
CA THR A 52 12.20 6.42 -4.43
C THR A 52 11.56 6.98 -3.16
N VAL A 53 11.01 6.10 -2.31
CA VAL A 53 10.39 6.47 -1.04
C VAL A 53 11.46 6.95 -0.06
N THR A 54 11.61 8.26 0.09
CA THR A 54 12.48 8.86 1.12
C THR A 54 11.74 9.13 2.42
N ASP A 55 10.45 9.49 2.31
CA ASP A 55 9.64 9.96 3.42
C ASP A 55 8.20 9.42 3.32
N GLY A 56 7.73 8.82 4.42
CA GLY A 56 6.41 8.21 4.51
C GLY A 56 6.47 6.68 4.62
N LYS A 57 5.30 6.04 4.61
CA LYS A 57 5.17 4.59 4.80
C LYS A 57 4.62 3.91 3.56
N VAL A 58 5.33 2.93 3.02
CA VAL A 58 4.80 2.09 1.94
C VAL A 58 3.64 1.26 2.46
N VAL A 59 2.45 1.50 1.92
CA VAL A 59 1.19 0.83 2.28
C VAL A 59 0.67 -0.09 1.18
N GLY A 60 1.29 -0.07 0.00
CA GLY A 60 0.99 -0.98 -1.10
C GLY A 60 2.05 -0.92 -2.19
N THR A 61 2.05 -1.93 -3.06
CA THR A 61 2.89 -1.97 -4.26
C THR A 61 2.03 -2.39 -5.45
N CYS A 62 2.20 -1.72 -6.58
CA CYS A 62 1.41 -1.87 -7.80
C CYS A 62 2.33 -2.00 -9.03
N GLU A 63 1.76 -2.18 -10.23
CA GLU A 63 2.54 -2.30 -11.48
C GLU A 63 3.60 -3.42 -11.41
N LYS A 64 3.18 -4.61 -10.93
CA LYS A 64 4.06 -5.78 -10.70
C LYS A 64 5.23 -5.51 -9.74
N GLY A 65 5.10 -4.51 -8.87
CA GLY A 65 6.11 -4.14 -7.89
C GLY A 65 7.15 -3.15 -8.43
N THR A 66 6.87 -2.44 -9.52
CA THR A 66 7.68 -1.31 -9.99
C THR A 66 7.31 -0.01 -9.30
N LYS A 67 6.08 0.11 -8.79
CA LYS A 67 5.58 1.29 -8.08
C LYS A 67 5.09 0.94 -6.68
N GLU A 68 5.20 1.92 -5.79
CA GLU A 68 4.85 1.85 -4.38
C GLU A 68 3.84 2.96 -4.04
N ILE A 69 2.87 2.64 -3.19
CA ILE A 69 1.90 3.59 -2.67
C ILE A 69 2.38 4.00 -1.28
N VAL A 70 2.73 5.27 -1.13
CA VAL A 70 3.27 5.86 0.09
C VAL A 70 2.19 6.63 0.81
N TYR A 71 1.99 6.26 2.06
CA TYR A 71 1.19 7.00 3.02
C TYR A 71 2.01 8.11 3.65
N LYS A 72 1.49 9.33 3.59
CA LYS A 72 1.95 10.51 4.31
C LYS A 72 0.84 11.04 5.20
N ARG A 73 1.21 11.66 6.31
CA ARG A 73 0.32 12.31 7.27
C ARG A 73 0.81 13.73 7.50
#